data_AF-A0A5J4WFT4-F1
#
_entry.id   AF-A0A5J4WFT4-F1
#
_cell.length_a   1.000
_cell.length_b   1.000
_cell.length_c   1.000
_cell.angle_alpha   90.00
_cell.angle_beta   90.00
_cell.angle_gamma   90.00
#
_symmetry.space_group_name_H-M   'P 1'
#
loop_
_entity.id
_entity.type
_entity.pdbx_description
1 polymer ?
#
loop_
_entity_poly.entity_id
_entity_poly.type
_entity_poly.pdbx_seq_one_letter_code
_entity_poly.pdbx_strand_id
1 'polypeptide(L)'
;MEEESIRTSKATSDEINSTNCSANILQLATALRSPDKNIQIPALKHILNIVVYEAESIEAVYENDIVNILNKLLNSIQEGEIY
;
A
#
# COMPACT_ATOMS: atom_id res chain seq x y z
N MET A 1 41.96 -28.08 6.40
CA MET A 1 40.86 -28.47 5.51
C MET A 1 39.68 -27.67 6.01
N GLU A 2 39.24 -26.71 5.22
CA GLU A 2 38.35 -25.62 5.64
C GLU A 2 36.91 -26.14 5.69
N GLU A 3 36.29 -26.01 6.86
CA GLU A 3 34.87 -26.29 7.07
C GLU A 3 34.08 -25.13 6.47
N GLU A 4 33.62 -25.31 5.23
CA GLU A 4 32.80 -24.35 4.49
C GLU A 4 31.39 -24.28 5.15
N SER A 5 31.25 -23.35 6.10
CA SER A 5 29.97 -23.04 6.75
C SER A 5 29.09 -22.25 5.78
N ILE A 6 28.30 -22.98 5.00
CA ILE A 6 27.24 -22.41 4.16
C ILE A 6 26.13 -21.92 5.07
N ARG A 7 26.30 -20.70 5.60
CA ARG A 7 25.26 -19.99 6.34
C ARG A 7 24.22 -19.53 5.33
N THR A 8 23.12 -20.27 5.28
CA THR A 8 21.90 -19.97 4.54
C THR A 8 21.35 -18.59 4.91
N SER A 9 21.71 -17.59 4.10
CA SER A 9 21.08 -16.26 4.10
C SER A 9 19.72 -16.34 3.41
N LYS A 10 18.69 -16.75 4.17
CA LYS A 10 17.27 -16.70 3.77
C LYS A 10 16.44 -16.23 4.97
N ALA A 11 16.75 -15.05 5.48
CA ALA A 11 15.96 -14.40 6.53
C ALA A 11 15.86 -12.87 6.33
N THR A 12 16.76 -12.27 5.55
CA THR A 12 16.80 -10.82 5.32
C THR A 12 15.99 -10.35 4.11
N SER A 13 15.58 -11.24 3.20
CA SER A 13 14.89 -10.82 1.97
C SER A 13 13.45 -10.40 2.21
N ASP A 14 12.73 -11.11 3.09
CA ASP A 14 11.30 -10.90 3.33
C ASP A 14 11.05 -9.64 4.19
N GLU A 15 11.91 -9.35 5.18
CA GLU A 15 11.79 -8.14 6.00
C GLU A 15 12.07 -6.85 5.20
N ILE A 16 13.05 -6.88 4.30
CA ILE A 16 13.40 -5.70 3.49
C ILE A 16 12.27 -5.38 2.50
N ASN A 17 11.68 -6.41 1.87
CA ASN A 17 10.56 -6.22 0.95
C ASN A 17 9.29 -5.73 1.66
N SER A 18 8.98 -6.30 2.84
CA SER A 18 7.84 -5.88 3.65
C SER A 18 7.96 -4.42 4.12
N THR A 19 9.15 -4.02 4.59
CA THR A 19 9.41 -2.64 5.04
C THR A 19 9.28 -1.64 3.88
N ASN A 20 9.79 -1.99 2.70
CA ASN A 20 9.67 -1.16 1.50
C ASN A 20 8.22 -1.05 1.01
N CYS A 21 7.44 -2.14 1.06
CA CYS A 21 6.02 -2.12 0.70
C CYS A 21 5.20 -1.27 1.69
N SER A 22 5.43 -1.43 2.99
CA SER A 22 4.72 -0.68 4.04
C SER A 22 5.00 0.84 3.95
N ALA A 23 6.26 1.24 3.77
CA ALA A 23 6.61 2.65 3.58
C ALA A 23 5.94 3.25 2.33
N ASN A 24 5.80 2.47 1.26
CA ASN A 24 5.14 2.89 0.03
C ASN A 24 3.62 3.03 0.22
N ILE A 25 2.98 2.10 0.95
CA ILE A 25 1.54 2.15 1.26
C ILE A 25 1.19 3.34 2.16
N LEU A 26 2.03 3.67 3.16
CA LEU A 26 1.83 4.85 3.99
C LEU A 26 1.87 6.16 3.16
N GLN A 27 2.79 6.24 2.19
CA GLN A 27 2.85 7.37 1.27
C GLN A 27 1.59 7.45 0.39
N LEU A 28 1.08 6.31 -0.07
CA LEU A 28 -0.18 6.24 -0.81
C LEU A 28 -1.37 6.67 0.04
N ALA A 29 -1.45 6.27 1.31
CA ALA A 29 -2.47 6.71 2.25
C ALA A 29 -2.52 8.24 2.37
N THR A 30 -1.33 8.86 2.40
CA THR A 30 -1.20 10.32 2.43
C THR A 30 -1.65 10.95 1.12
N ALA A 31 -1.23 10.39 -0.02
CA ALA A 31 -1.61 10.87 -1.34
C ALA A 31 -3.13 10.76 -1.61
N LEU A 32 -3.80 9.71 -1.10
CA LEU A 32 -5.25 9.53 -1.21
C LEU A 32 -6.06 10.62 -0.50
N ARG A 33 -5.50 11.19 0.58
CA ARG A 33 -6.12 12.29 1.33
C ARG A 33 -5.89 13.66 0.67
N SER A 34 -5.10 13.72 -0.40
CA SER A 34 -4.87 14.97 -1.13
C SER A 34 -6.16 15.46 -1.79
N PRO A 35 -6.47 16.77 -1.73
CA PRO A 35 -7.56 17.35 -2.50
C PRO A 35 -7.21 17.49 -3.99
N ASP A 36 -5.93 17.38 -4.37
CA ASP A 36 -5.50 17.44 -5.75
C ASP A 36 -5.75 16.10 -6.45
N LYS A 37 -6.66 16.10 -7.42
CA LYS A 37 -6.99 14.93 -8.23
C LYS A 37 -5.80 14.39 -9.02
N ASN A 38 -4.82 15.22 -9.37
CA ASN A 38 -3.60 14.79 -10.06
C ASN A 38 -2.70 13.94 -9.16
N ILE A 39 -2.87 14.04 -7.84
CA ILE A 39 -2.14 13.23 -6.85
C ILE A 39 -3.00 12.04 -6.41
N GLN A 40 -4.29 12.28 -6.15
CA GLN A 40 -5.22 11.28 -5.65
C GLN A 40 -5.50 10.16 -6.67
N ILE A 41 -5.69 10.49 -7.96
CA ILE A 41 -6.02 9.50 -9.00
C ILE A 41 -4.86 8.49 -9.22
N PRO A 42 -3.60 8.92 -9.38
CA PRO A 42 -2.48 7.98 -9.46
C PRO A 42 -2.35 7.10 -8.21
N ALA A 43 -2.56 7.67 -7.02
CA ALA A 43 -2.51 6.90 -5.77
C ALA A 43 -3.58 5.79 -5.73
N LEU A 44 -4.82 6.08 -6.17
CA LEU A 44 -5.89 5.09 -6.31
C LEU A 44 -5.51 3.96 -7.25
N LYS A 45 -4.95 4.29 -8.43
CA LYS A 45 -4.50 3.28 -9.40
C LYS A 45 -3.42 2.38 -8.82
N HIS A 46 -2.49 2.96 -8.06
CA HIS A 46 -1.41 2.20 -7.46
C HIS A 46 -1.92 1.26 -6.36
N ILE A 47 -2.83 1.71 -5.51
CA ILE A 47 -3.49 0.85 -4.52
C ILE A 47 -4.26 -0.29 -5.18
N LEU A 48 -4.96 -0.03 -6.29
CA LEU A 48 -5.65 -1.09 -7.02
C LEU A 48 -4.66 -2.13 -7.58
N ASN A 49 -3.54 -1.68 -8.12
CA ASN A 49 -2.49 -2.59 -8.59
C ASN A 49 -1.94 -3.45 -7.45
N ILE A 50 -1.66 -2.86 -6.28
CA ILE A 50 -1.21 -3.60 -5.11
C ILE A 50 -2.24 -4.67 -4.72
N VAL A 51 -3.53 -4.29 -4.60
CA VAL A 51 -4.59 -5.23 -4.20
C VAL A 51 -4.78 -6.37 -5.21
N VAL A 52 -4.59 -6.10 -6.51
CA VAL A 52 -4.80 -7.10 -7.58
C VAL A 52 -3.60 -8.01 -7.79
N TYR A 53 -2.38 -7.47 -7.69
CA TYR A 53 -1.15 -8.18 -8.09
C TYR A 53 -0.26 -8.57 -6.91
N GLU A 54 -0.42 -7.96 -5.74
CA GLU A 54 0.44 -8.16 -4.57
C GLU A 54 -0.40 -8.59 -3.35
N ALA A 55 -0.83 -9.85 -3.37
CA ALA A 55 -1.66 -10.41 -2.28
C ALA A 55 -0.96 -10.36 -0.91
N GLU A 56 0.37 -10.46 -0.87
CA GLU A 56 1.19 -10.33 0.34
C GLU A 56 1.13 -8.93 0.98
N SER A 57 0.84 -7.90 0.19
CA SER A 57 0.77 -6.51 0.64
C SER A 57 -0.59 -6.15 1.25
N ILE A 58 -1.57 -7.08 1.24
CA ILE A 58 -2.94 -6.79 1.68
C ILE A 58 -3.04 -6.44 3.17
N GLU A 59 -2.19 -7.04 4.01
CA GLU A 59 -2.16 -6.76 5.44
C GLU A 59 -1.73 -5.31 5.71
N ALA A 60 -0.68 -4.86 5.02
CA ALA A 60 -0.21 -3.48 5.09
C ALA A 60 -1.28 -2.48 4.59
N VAL A 61 -2.13 -2.85 3.62
CA VAL A 61 -3.26 -2.02 3.18
C VAL A 61 -4.27 -1.82 4.32
N TYR A 62 -4.55 -2.87 5.11
CA TYR A 62 -5.43 -2.77 6.28
C TYR A 62 -4.79 -1.95 7.41
N GLU A 63 -3.52 -2.20 7.73
CA GLU A 63 -2.79 -1.50 8.79
C GLU A 63 -2.67 0.02 8.55
N ASN A 64 -2.62 0.44 7.29
CA ASN A 64 -2.48 1.84 6.91
C ASN A 64 -3.80 2.59 6.70
N ASP A 65 -4.92 2.06 7.20
CA ASP A 65 -6.25 2.68 7.17
C ASP A 65 -6.76 2.98 5.74
N ILE A 66 -6.21 2.33 4.72
CA ILE A 66 -6.55 2.58 3.30
C ILE A 66 -8.04 2.34 3.05
N VAL A 67 -8.59 1.26 3.58
CA VAL A 67 -10.00 0.90 3.39
C VAL A 67 -10.95 1.99 3.90
N ASN A 68 -10.65 2.56 5.07
CA ASN A 68 -11.44 3.67 5.63
C ASN A 68 -11.32 4.94 4.80
N ILE A 69 -10.12 5.26 4.30
CA ILE A 69 -9.90 6.39 3.39
C ILE A 69 -10.73 6.20 2.12
N LEU A 70 -10.71 5.01 1.51
CA LEU A 70 -11.51 4.70 0.32
C LEU A 70 -13.02 4.81 0.58
N ASN A 71 -13.50 4.30 1.72
CA ASN A 71 -14.90 4.43 2.10
C ASN A 71 -15.32 5.89 2.27
N LYS A 72 -14.48 6.72 2.88
CA LYS A 72 -14.71 8.17 2.98
C LYS A 72 -14.75 8.84 1.60
N LEU A 73 -13.89 8.44 0.68
CA LEU A 73 -13.88 8.96 -0.68
C LEU A 73 -15.17 8.60 -1.42
N LEU A 74 -15.65 7.36 -1.31
CA LEU A 74 -16.94 6.95 -1.88
C LEU A 74 -18.12 7.76 -1.32
N ASN A 75 -18.13 7.99 0.00
CA ASN A 75 -19.20 8.76 0.65
C ASN A 75 -19.10 10.26 0.34
N SER A 76 -17.90 10.81 0.12
CA SER A 76 -17.72 12.22 -0.25
C SER A 76 -18.33 12.59 -1.60
N ILE A 77 -18.53 11.60 -2.48
CA ILE A 77 -19.21 11.79 -3.77
C ILE A 77 -20.73 11.94 -3.56
N GLN A 78 -21.31 11.29 -2.55
CA GLN A 78 -22.75 11.35 -2.28
C GLN A 78 -23.23 12.69 -1.69
N GLU A 79 -22.38 13.45 -1.00
CA GLU A 79 -22.77 14.74 -0.42
C GLU A 79 -22.87 15.89 -1.45
N GLY A 80 -22.51 15.64 -2.73
CA GLY A 80 -22.45 16.67 -3.78
C GLY A 80 -23.24 16.38 -5.06
N GLU A 81 -23.87 15.22 -5.20
CA GLU A 81 -24.70 14.89 -6.37
C GLU A 81 -26.16 15.31 -6.13
N ILE A 82 -26.48 16.55 -6.50
CA ILE A 82 -27.87 16.97 -6.74
C ILE A 82 -28.26 16.34 -8.09
N TYR A 83 -29.08 15.30 -8.05
CA TYR A 83 -29.76 14.76 -9.25
C TYR A 83 -30.77 15.75 -9.81
#